data_AF-A0A9P3E5V0-F1
#
_entry.id   AF-A0A9P3E5V0-F1
#
_cell.length_a   1.000
_cell.length_b   1.000
_cell.length_c   1.000
_cell.angle_alpha   90.00
_cell.angle_beta   90.00
_cell.angle_gamma   90.00
#
_symmetry.space_group_name_H-M   'P 1'
#
loop_
_entity.id
_entity.type
_entity.pdbx_description
1 polymer ?
#
loop_
_entity_poly.entity_id
_entity_poly.type
_entity_poly.pdbx_seq_one_letter_code
_entity_poly.pdbx_strand_id
1 'polypeptide(L)'
;MWSKLPAFLVRHRLAYLLLLLTSVLVLFTLDSTPATAWSSGSRTANRKLANSKLQGAGAVAVLDLNNFHDEVHGAVIWSLQQFAGLDVRLYRPAWRWYFEHSISSFWSSRPRDPQLLIADLREDHSIRHLIMTTSDWDFGKLGGELEAAWDERPHDAKFDITAVRHWAGDMNRFTGMAERGALALLGLGDHVANNLRQSVDEMLGAHREAGNDRAADAWGKVKIRTFIPVFPAGRFPHVGDSIFDPRPDGSNSMDMVVIQSTHFNEEHRNMNDIFTVLNSSLHEDPALWGYAPPNETTPRFTPLPDTSGVFKLYTVGATPSWPPEELKEVVMSRTSYAYPHFYAAMHAADLILPALGGRGYETSRATSTMGVAGSSDVPLLVSETQNAAYGWFCPAFGILRPDDMPEMEYVKLVRQGLIPWPTRGERERAMQDCMDAWTATNMDLWAELFAK
;
A
#
# COMPACT_ATOMS: atom_id res chain seq x y z
N MET A 1 -49.73 -48.78 -29.08
CA MET A 1 -49.48 -47.51 -29.79
C MET A 1 -48.45 -46.71 -29.00
N TRP A 2 -47.19 -47.14 -29.10
CA TRP A 2 -46.02 -46.46 -28.54
C TRP A 2 -45.18 -46.07 -29.74
N SER A 3 -44.99 -44.78 -29.99
CA SER A 3 -44.08 -44.33 -31.03
C SER A 3 -43.46 -42.97 -30.70
N LYS A 4 -42.15 -43.05 -30.42
CA LYS A 4 -41.10 -42.23 -31.03
C LYS A 4 -41.09 -40.74 -30.64
N LEU A 5 -40.46 -40.46 -29.50
CA LEU A 5 -39.63 -39.25 -29.34
C LEU A 5 -38.26 -39.48 -30.00
N PRO A 6 -37.66 -38.47 -30.65
CA PRO A 6 -36.47 -38.68 -31.50
C PRO A 6 -35.21 -38.86 -30.65
N ALA A 7 -34.48 -39.95 -30.91
CA ALA A 7 -33.19 -40.29 -30.31
C ALA A 7 -32.06 -39.27 -30.60
N PHE A 8 -32.35 -38.15 -31.25
CA PHE A 8 -31.40 -37.12 -31.63
C PHE A 8 -31.09 -36.13 -30.49
N LEU A 9 -32.04 -35.89 -29.57
CA LEU A 9 -31.87 -34.94 -28.46
C LEU A 9 -31.10 -35.50 -27.24
N VAL A 10 -31.02 -36.83 -27.10
CA VAL A 10 -30.30 -37.48 -26.00
C VAL A 10 -28.79 -37.56 -26.30
N ARG A 11 -28.38 -37.65 -27.57
CA ARG A 11 -26.96 -37.72 -27.95
C ARG A 11 -26.22 -36.39 -27.79
N HIS A 12 -26.90 -35.24 -27.93
CA HIS A 12 -26.26 -33.93 -27.73
C HIS A 12 -26.08 -33.56 -26.26
N ARG A 13 -26.98 -34.00 -25.36
CA ARG A 13 -26.81 -33.77 -23.91
C ARG A 13 -25.70 -34.62 -23.29
N LEU A 14 -25.52 -35.86 -23.76
CA LEU A 14 -24.40 -36.71 -23.35
C LEU A 14 -23.05 -36.22 -23.88
N ALA A 15 -22.99 -35.68 -25.10
CA ALA A 15 -21.77 -35.07 -25.63
C ALA A 15 -21.38 -33.78 -24.89
N TYR A 16 -22.35 -32.95 -24.50
CA TYR A 16 -22.10 -31.75 -23.68
C TYR A 16 -21.69 -32.09 -22.23
N LEU A 17 -22.28 -33.14 -21.64
CA LEU A 17 -21.86 -33.59 -20.30
C LEU A 17 -20.47 -34.23 -20.33
N LEU A 18 -20.11 -34.97 -21.39
CA LEU A 18 -18.77 -35.52 -21.57
C LEU A 18 -17.73 -34.43 -21.80
N LEU A 19 -18.06 -33.37 -22.57
CA LEU A 19 -17.18 -32.22 -22.79
C LEU A 19 -16.97 -31.41 -21.50
N LEU A 20 -18.00 -31.20 -20.69
CA LEU A 20 -17.88 -30.57 -19.36
C LEU A 20 -17.07 -31.43 -18.38
N LEU A 21 -17.25 -32.75 -18.38
CA LEU A 21 -16.47 -33.67 -17.55
C LEU A 21 -15.00 -33.77 -18.00
N THR A 22 -14.70 -33.72 -19.31
CA THR A 22 -13.30 -33.67 -19.79
C THR A 22 -12.64 -32.33 -19.52
N SER A 23 -13.37 -31.21 -19.58
CA SER A 23 -12.81 -29.90 -19.22
C SER A 23 -12.52 -29.77 -17.73
N VAL A 24 -13.36 -30.38 -16.88
CA VAL A 24 -13.10 -30.47 -15.43
C VAL A 24 -11.94 -31.45 -15.14
N LEU A 25 -11.81 -32.57 -15.86
CA LEU A 25 -10.70 -33.52 -15.63
C LEU A 25 -9.34 -33.01 -16.15
N VAL A 26 -9.32 -32.17 -17.19
CA VAL A 26 -8.10 -31.55 -17.74
C VAL A 26 -7.66 -30.34 -16.90
N LEU A 27 -8.57 -29.69 -16.16
CA LEU A 27 -8.21 -28.70 -15.14
C LEU A 27 -7.66 -29.32 -13.83
N PHE A 28 -7.79 -30.63 -13.64
CA PHE A 28 -7.30 -31.34 -12.45
C PHE A 28 -6.07 -32.23 -12.69
N THR A 29 -5.53 -32.30 -13.91
CA THR A 29 -4.40 -33.21 -14.23
C THR A 29 -3.23 -32.59 -15.00
N LEU A 30 -3.12 -31.26 -15.08
CA LEU A 30 -1.92 -30.59 -15.62
C LEU A 30 -1.34 -29.59 -14.61
N ASP A 31 -0.11 -29.90 -14.20
CA ASP A 31 0.86 -29.06 -13.48
C ASP A 31 0.55 -28.62 -12.04
N SER A 32 0.48 -29.63 -11.17
CA SER A 32 1.25 -29.59 -9.93
C SER A 32 2.76 -29.58 -10.22
N THR A 33 3.29 -28.46 -10.70
CA THR A 33 4.70 -28.12 -10.52
C THR A 33 4.82 -27.22 -9.28
N PRO A 34 5.79 -27.48 -8.41
CA PRO A 34 5.74 -26.97 -7.05
C PRO A 34 5.98 -25.47 -7.06
N ALA A 35 5.12 -24.76 -6.32
CA ALA A 35 5.41 -23.46 -5.75
C ALA A 35 6.90 -23.41 -5.38
N THR A 36 7.62 -22.53 -6.06
CA THR A 36 9.03 -22.26 -5.82
C THR A 36 9.20 -21.94 -4.34
N ALA A 37 9.85 -22.89 -3.66
CA ALA A 37 10.49 -22.83 -2.37
C ALA A 37 10.48 -21.45 -1.67
N TRP A 38 9.39 -21.15 -0.95
CA TRP A 38 9.51 -20.35 0.26
C TRP A 38 10.10 -21.25 1.32
N SER A 39 11.43 -21.31 1.37
CA SER A 39 12.13 -21.99 2.45
C SER A 39 11.76 -21.31 3.76
N SER A 40 10.97 -22.00 4.58
CA SER A 40 10.67 -21.71 5.99
C SER A 40 11.89 -21.87 6.91
N GLY A 41 13.09 -21.57 6.40
CA GLY A 41 14.34 -21.65 7.13
C GLY A 41 14.57 -20.43 8.01
N SER A 42 14.64 -20.66 9.33
CA SER A 42 15.15 -19.75 10.36
C SER A 42 14.25 -18.57 10.76
N ARG A 43 13.05 -18.87 11.27
CA ARG A 43 12.41 -18.01 12.27
C ARG A 43 13.24 -18.06 13.56
N THR A 44 13.52 -16.90 14.15
CA THR A 44 14.10 -16.62 15.50
C THR A 44 15.61 -16.40 15.69
N ALA A 45 16.52 -16.79 14.78
CA ALA A 45 17.97 -16.65 15.04
C ALA A 45 18.64 -15.35 14.53
N ASN A 46 17.96 -14.50 13.76
CA ASN A 46 18.59 -13.37 13.05
C ASN A 46 18.04 -11.97 13.37
N ARG A 47 17.28 -11.78 14.46
CA ARG A 47 16.75 -10.46 14.87
C ARG A 47 17.80 -9.51 15.50
N LYS A 48 19.08 -9.82 15.31
CA LYS A 48 20.22 -8.90 15.31
C LYS A 48 21.17 -9.25 14.15
N LEU A 49 20.65 -9.31 12.92
CA LEU A 49 21.44 -8.86 11.78
C LEU A 49 21.67 -7.35 11.97
N ALA A 50 22.53 -7.02 12.93
CA ALA A 50 23.34 -5.83 12.87
C ALA A 50 24.12 -5.98 11.58
N ASN A 51 23.54 -5.50 10.47
CA ASN A 51 24.22 -5.45 9.20
C ASN A 51 25.40 -4.50 9.41
N SER A 52 26.56 -5.08 9.74
CA SER A 52 27.85 -4.39 9.79
C SER A 52 28.17 -3.70 8.46
N LYS A 53 27.43 -4.06 7.39
CA LYS A 53 27.48 -3.46 6.05
C LYS A 53 27.37 -1.94 6.04
N LEU A 54 26.77 -1.30 7.06
CA LEU A 54 26.67 0.17 7.15
C LEU A 54 27.32 0.77 8.41
N GLN A 55 28.13 0.00 9.16
CA GLN A 55 28.94 0.61 10.23
C GLN A 55 29.86 1.67 9.62
N GLY A 56 29.63 2.94 9.97
CA GLY A 56 30.38 4.07 9.43
C GLY A 56 29.77 4.73 8.19
N ALA A 57 28.54 4.40 7.77
CA ALA A 57 27.85 5.02 6.62
C ALA A 57 27.55 6.54 6.79
N GLY A 58 27.86 7.10 7.96
CA GLY A 58 27.64 8.51 8.28
C GLY A 58 26.18 8.80 8.63
N ALA A 59 25.73 10.01 8.31
CA ALA A 59 24.38 10.47 8.51
C ALA A 59 23.55 10.36 7.22
N VAL A 60 22.25 10.11 7.39
CA VAL A 60 21.25 10.13 6.30
C VAL A 60 20.27 11.24 6.57
N ALA A 61 20.18 12.18 5.63
CA ALA A 61 19.15 13.21 5.66
C ALA A 61 17.87 12.69 5.01
N VAL A 62 16.72 12.91 5.64
CA VAL A 62 15.38 12.65 5.09
C VAL A 62 14.65 13.98 5.02
N LEU A 63 14.10 14.33 3.86
CA LEU A 63 13.47 15.63 3.60
C LEU A 63 11.99 15.51 3.23
N ASP A 64 11.18 16.37 3.86
CA ASP A 64 9.79 16.69 3.50
C ASP A 64 9.56 18.20 3.56
N LEU A 65 9.32 18.88 2.44
CA LEU A 65 8.90 20.29 2.46
C LEU A 65 7.39 20.47 2.29
N ASN A 66 6.70 19.44 1.83
CA ASN A 66 5.27 19.54 1.53
C ASN A 66 4.43 19.30 2.78
N ASN A 67 4.96 18.56 3.75
CA ASN A 67 4.17 17.93 4.78
C ASN A 67 3.06 17.10 4.13
N PHE A 68 3.41 16.18 3.23
CA PHE A 68 2.45 15.30 2.57
C PHE A 68 3.03 13.88 2.52
N HIS A 69 2.19 12.85 2.41
CA HIS A 69 2.63 11.44 2.44
C HIS A 69 3.31 10.99 3.74
N ASP A 70 2.75 11.35 4.91
CA ASP A 70 3.29 10.94 6.21
C ASP A 70 3.54 9.42 6.32
N GLU A 71 2.71 8.59 5.68
CA GLU A 71 2.87 7.14 5.63
C GLU A 71 4.18 6.70 4.98
N VAL A 72 4.62 7.37 3.92
CA VAL A 72 5.89 7.08 3.24
C VAL A 72 7.07 7.47 4.14
N HIS A 73 6.95 8.58 4.86
CA HIS A 73 7.95 8.99 5.84
C HIS A 73 8.10 7.99 6.97
N GLY A 74 6.98 7.51 7.52
CA GLY A 74 6.96 6.48 8.55
C GLY A 74 7.72 5.23 8.09
N ALA A 75 7.49 4.77 6.87
CA ALA A 75 8.18 3.61 6.28
C ALA A 75 9.68 3.83 6.05
N VAL A 76 10.07 5.00 5.53
CA VAL A 76 11.49 5.35 5.34
C VAL A 76 12.21 5.39 6.69
N ILE A 77 11.66 6.10 7.67
CA ILE A 77 12.25 6.19 9.02
C ILE A 77 12.31 4.80 9.65
N TRP A 78 11.21 4.04 9.62
CA TRP A 78 11.16 2.69 10.18
C TRP A 78 12.27 1.78 9.64
N SER A 79 12.43 1.73 8.32
CA SER A 79 13.43 0.88 7.68
C SER A 79 14.87 1.34 7.95
N LEU A 80 15.12 2.65 8.03
CA LEU A 80 16.44 3.19 8.37
C LEU A 80 16.81 2.95 9.84
N GLN A 81 15.84 3.03 10.76
CA GLN A 81 16.06 2.78 12.19
C GLN A 81 16.47 1.32 12.50
N GLN A 82 16.31 0.40 11.55
CA GLN A 82 16.79 -0.97 11.70
C GLN A 82 18.32 -1.09 11.58
N PHE A 83 19.00 -0.07 11.07
CA PHE A 83 20.47 -0.06 11.00
C PHE A 83 21.08 0.49 12.27
N ALA A 84 21.81 -0.37 12.98
CA ALA A 84 22.51 0.02 14.20
C ALA A 84 23.57 1.11 13.91
N GLY A 85 23.44 2.25 14.60
CA GLY A 85 24.41 3.34 14.55
C GLY A 85 24.24 4.30 13.36
N LEU A 86 23.18 4.17 12.56
CA LEU A 86 22.88 5.11 11.49
C LEU A 86 22.27 6.40 12.07
N ASP A 87 22.89 7.55 11.82
CA ASP A 87 22.38 8.86 12.24
C ASP A 87 21.35 9.37 11.21
N VAL A 88 20.07 9.11 11.48
CA VAL A 88 18.97 9.59 10.63
C VAL A 88 18.56 10.99 11.08
N ARG A 89 18.57 11.94 10.15
CA ARG A 89 18.22 13.35 10.39
C ARG A 89 17.03 13.73 9.52
N LEU A 90 15.90 13.98 10.17
CA LEU A 90 14.68 14.41 9.50
C LEU A 90 14.66 15.94 9.39
N TYR A 91 14.46 16.45 8.19
CA TYR A 91 14.25 17.86 7.87
C TYR A 91 12.79 18.04 7.45
N ARG A 92 11.99 18.65 8.33
CA ARG A 92 10.54 18.82 8.12
C ARG A 92 10.02 20.04 8.89
N PRO A 93 9.11 20.86 8.31
CA PRO A 93 8.53 22.00 9.01
C PRO A 93 7.75 21.62 10.27
N ALA A 94 6.81 20.68 10.15
CA ALA A 94 5.96 20.23 11.26
C ALA A 94 5.30 18.89 10.92
N TRP A 95 4.88 18.16 11.96
CA TRP A 95 4.03 16.99 11.78
C TRP A 95 2.58 17.42 11.57
N ARG A 96 1.85 16.65 10.75
CA ARG A 96 0.41 16.85 10.55
C ARG A 96 -0.40 15.89 11.38
N TRP A 97 -1.54 16.37 11.87
CA TRP A 97 -2.57 15.54 12.50
C TRP A 97 -2.02 14.56 13.55
N TYR A 98 -1.00 14.98 14.30
CA TYR A 98 -0.33 14.22 15.35
C TYR A 98 0.35 12.92 14.88
N PHE A 99 0.84 12.87 13.63
CA PHE A 99 1.52 11.69 13.06
C PHE A 99 2.73 11.23 13.88
N GLU A 100 3.42 12.15 14.54
CA GLU A 100 4.55 11.85 15.43
C GLU A 100 4.16 10.86 16.53
N HIS A 101 2.91 10.87 16.99
CA HIS A 101 2.44 9.90 17.97
C HIS A 101 2.37 8.49 17.37
N SER A 102 2.03 8.36 16.08
CA SER A 102 1.97 7.07 15.37
C SER A 102 3.34 6.42 15.14
N ILE A 103 4.43 7.18 15.22
CA ILE A 103 5.80 6.68 15.03
C ILE A 103 6.67 6.76 16.30
N SER A 104 6.12 7.30 17.39
CA SER A 104 6.84 7.62 18.63
C SER A 104 7.57 6.43 19.29
N SER A 105 7.10 5.21 19.03
CA SER A 105 7.68 3.96 19.52
C SER A 105 9.01 3.59 18.87
N PHE A 106 9.30 4.10 17.68
CA PHE A 106 10.54 3.84 16.95
C PHE A 106 11.26 5.10 16.49
N TRP A 107 10.66 6.27 16.69
CA TRP A 107 11.25 7.55 16.36
C TRP A 107 10.94 8.61 17.42
N SER A 108 11.98 9.08 18.10
CA SER A 108 11.86 10.10 19.16
C SER A 108 12.56 11.42 18.84
N SER A 109 13.30 11.48 17.73
CA SER A 109 14.07 12.67 17.37
C SER A 109 13.17 13.78 16.85
N ARG A 110 13.44 15.01 17.28
CA ARG A 110 12.72 16.19 16.77
C ARG A 110 13.14 16.47 15.33
N PRO A 111 12.20 16.75 14.40
CA PRO A 111 12.56 17.23 13.08
C PRO A 111 13.40 18.52 13.16
N ARG A 112 14.38 18.64 12.28
CA ARG A 112 15.15 19.85 12.04
C ARG A 112 14.40 20.78 11.09
N ASP A 113 14.67 22.07 11.19
CA ASP A 113 14.17 23.06 10.23
C ASP A 113 14.73 22.75 8.83
N PRO A 114 13.88 22.53 7.82
CA PRO A 114 14.34 22.27 6.46
C PRO A 114 15.18 23.38 5.84
N GLN A 115 15.06 24.63 6.31
CA GLN A 115 15.89 25.74 5.83
C GLN A 115 17.38 25.52 6.14
N LEU A 116 17.69 24.67 7.12
CA LEU A 116 19.07 24.33 7.48
C LEU A 116 19.67 23.25 6.58
N LEU A 117 18.87 22.54 5.77
CA LEU A 117 19.36 21.38 5.00
C LEU A 117 20.55 21.74 4.10
N ILE A 118 20.47 22.83 3.35
CA ILE A 118 21.53 23.20 2.40
C ILE A 118 22.82 23.59 3.13
N ALA A 119 22.72 24.30 4.26
CA ALA A 119 23.86 24.63 5.10
C ALA A 119 24.48 23.36 5.70
N ASP A 120 23.66 22.48 6.29
CA ASP A 120 24.10 21.19 6.83
C ASP A 120 24.75 20.32 5.73
N LEU A 121 24.23 20.34 4.51
CA LEU A 121 24.87 19.66 3.39
C LEU A 121 26.22 20.31 3.04
N ARG A 122 26.38 21.62 3.04
CA ARG A 122 27.69 22.22 2.74
C ARG A 122 28.74 21.92 3.82
N GLU A 123 28.32 21.96 5.08
CA GLU A 123 29.23 21.95 6.23
C GLU A 123 29.46 20.55 6.80
N ASP A 124 28.43 19.70 6.85
CA ASP A 124 28.51 18.36 7.42
C ASP A 124 28.67 17.27 6.34
N HIS A 125 29.94 16.92 6.11
CA HIS A 125 30.31 15.89 5.14
C HIS A 125 30.02 14.47 5.63
N SER A 126 29.49 14.29 6.85
CA SER A 126 28.95 12.98 7.28
C SER A 126 27.63 12.65 6.60
N ILE A 127 26.87 13.65 6.12
CA ILE A 127 25.63 13.40 5.37
C ILE A 127 25.99 12.92 3.96
N ARG A 128 25.87 11.62 3.70
CA ARG A 128 26.21 11.03 2.38
C ARG A 128 25.01 10.68 1.53
N HIS A 129 23.83 10.62 2.14
CA HIS A 129 22.60 10.29 1.44
C HIS A 129 21.50 11.24 1.86
N LEU A 130 20.80 11.79 0.87
CA LEU A 130 19.59 12.57 1.02
C LEU A 130 18.42 11.79 0.42
N ILE A 131 17.43 11.44 1.24
CA ILE A 131 16.20 10.79 0.80
C ILE A 131 15.09 11.84 0.77
N MET A 132 14.38 11.93 -0.35
CA MET A 132 13.32 12.90 -0.58
C MET A 132 12.01 12.17 -0.83
N THR A 133 11.11 12.23 0.13
CA THR A 133 9.82 11.52 0.17
C THR A 133 8.70 12.31 -0.52
N THR A 134 8.92 13.60 -0.77
CA THR A 134 8.05 14.48 -1.58
C THR A 134 8.82 15.11 -2.74
N SER A 135 9.68 14.31 -3.38
CA SER A 135 10.73 14.79 -4.28
C SER A 135 10.22 15.67 -5.44
N ASP A 136 8.99 15.45 -5.92
CA ASP A 136 8.37 16.32 -6.93
C ASP A 136 8.38 17.79 -6.49
N TRP A 137 7.94 18.06 -5.27
CA TRP A 137 7.83 19.41 -4.75
C TRP A 137 9.17 19.91 -4.21
N ASP A 138 9.91 19.02 -3.55
CA ASP A 138 11.17 19.39 -2.91
C ASP A 138 12.23 19.81 -3.94
N PHE A 139 12.39 19.07 -5.04
CA PHE A 139 13.31 19.46 -6.12
C PHE A 139 12.88 20.72 -6.84
N GLY A 140 11.57 20.93 -7.01
CA GLY A 140 11.07 22.17 -7.60
C GLY A 140 11.46 23.42 -6.79
N LYS A 141 11.69 23.27 -5.48
CA LYS A 141 12.11 24.36 -4.60
C LYS A 141 13.63 24.44 -4.42
N LEU A 142 14.30 23.30 -4.24
CA LEU A 142 15.71 23.26 -3.80
C LEU A 142 16.69 22.73 -4.86
N GLY A 143 16.23 22.30 -6.05
CA GLY A 143 17.07 21.61 -7.03
C GLY A 143 18.39 22.32 -7.35
N GLY A 144 18.34 23.61 -7.68
CA GLY A 144 19.55 24.39 -7.98
C GLY A 144 20.49 24.54 -6.78
N GLU A 145 19.96 24.68 -5.56
CA GLU A 145 20.77 24.76 -4.35
C GLU A 145 21.40 23.41 -3.98
N LEU A 146 20.69 22.30 -4.21
CA LEU A 146 21.21 20.95 -4.03
C LEU A 146 22.35 20.65 -5.00
N GLU A 147 22.21 21.06 -6.26
CA GLU A 147 23.27 20.92 -7.27
C GLU A 147 24.51 21.74 -6.90
N ALA A 148 24.33 23.00 -6.47
CA ALA A 148 25.44 23.84 -6.03
C ALA A 148 26.14 23.27 -4.78
N ALA A 149 25.38 22.85 -3.78
CA ALA A 149 25.91 22.21 -2.58
C ALA A 149 26.66 20.92 -2.92
N TRP A 150 26.18 20.14 -3.90
CA TRP A 150 26.89 18.97 -4.39
C TRP A 150 28.22 19.39 -5.02
N ASP A 151 28.23 20.35 -5.95
CA ASP A 151 29.43 20.80 -6.68
C ASP A 151 30.52 21.36 -5.76
N GLU A 152 30.13 22.13 -4.74
CA GLU A 152 31.03 22.75 -3.76
C GLU A 152 31.76 21.73 -2.87
N ARG A 153 31.16 20.56 -2.62
CA ARG A 153 31.79 19.54 -1.78
C ARG A 153 33.04 18.92 -2.43
N PRO A 154 34.07 18.53 -1.65
CA PRO A 154 35.16 17.70 -2.14
C PRO A 154 34.68 16.40 -2.82
N HIS A 155 35.49 15.85 -3.73
CA HIS A 155 35.13 14.65 -4.51
C HIS A 155 34.83 13.43 -3.60
N ASP A 156 35.61 13.25 -2.54
CA ASP A 156 35.43 12.21 -1.54
C ASP A 156 34.34 12.55 -0.51
N ALA A 157 33.70 13.72 -0.61
CA ALA A 157 32.65 14.23 0.28
C ALA A 157 31.26 14.29 -0.36
N LYS A 158 31.12 13.95 -1.65
CA LYS A 158 29.84 14.02 -2.38
C LYS A 158 28.73 13.16 -1.73
N PHE A 159 27.49 13.63 -1.89
CA PHE A 159 26.29 12.94 -1.43
C PHE A 159 25.43 12.49 -2.61
N ASP A 160 24.60 11.48 -2.37
CA ASP A 160 23.63 10.96 -3.35
C ASP A 160 22.21 11.34 -2.93
N ILE A 161 21.34 11.52 -3.91
CA ILE A 161 19.92 11.80 -3.72
C ILE A 161 19.09 10.58 -4.14
N THR A 162 18.22 10.15 -3.24
CA THR A 162 17.18 9.17 -3.54
C THR A 162 15.81 9.84 -3.51
N ALA A 163 15.14 9.87 -4.66
CA ALA A 163 13.81 10.46 -4.80
C ALA A 163 12.74 9.35 -4.78
N VAL A 164 11.87 9.38 -3.77
CA VAL A 164 10.73 8.46 -3.63
C VAL A 164 9.52 9.03 -4.35
N ARG A 165 8.92 8.23 -5.23
CA ARG A 165 7.90 8.65 -6.18
C ARG A 165 6.67 7.78 -6.08
N HIS A 166 5.51 8.43 -5.98
CA HIS A 166 4.21 7.77 -6.14
C HIS A 166 3.75 7.74 -7.61
N TRP A 167 4.44 8.42 -8.54
CA TRP A 167 4.22 8.41 -10.00
C TRP A 167 5.43 9.04 -10.71
N ALA A 168 5.58 8.86 -12.03
CA ALA A 168 6.78 9.33 -12.75
C ALA A 168 6.89 10.85 -12.93
N GLY A 169 5.78 11.58 -13.00
CA GLY A 169 5.77 13.05 -13.11
C GLY A 169 6.69 13.61 -14.20
N ASP A 170 7.20 14.83 -13.98
CA ASP A 170 8.18 15.44 -14.86
C ASP A 170 9.62 15.16 -14.38
N MET A 171 10.33 14.34 -15.16
CA MET A 171 11.66 13.84 -14.85
C MET A 171 12.78 14.86 -15.11
N ASN A 172 12.55 15.91 -15.91
CA ASN A 172 13.58 16.86 -16.30
C ASN A 172 14.20 17.60 -15.11
N ARG A 173 13.44 17.79 -14.04
CA ARG A 173 13.90 18.45 -12.80
C ARG A 173 15.06 17.74 -12.11
N PHE A 174 15.30 16.47 -12.43
CA PHE A 174 16.37 15.67 -11.83
C PHE A 174 17.61 15.59 -12.72
N THR A 175 17.60 16.16 -13.93
CA THR A 175 18.70 16.03 -14.90
C THR A 175 20.04 16.44 -14.32
N GLY A 176 20.12 17.56 -13.59
CA GLY A 176 21.38 18.00 -13.01
C GLY A 176 21.98 17.02 -12.01
N MET A 177 21.15 16.33 -11.22
CA MET A 177 21.63 15.29 -10.29
C MET A 177 21.91 13.96 -11.00
N ALA A 178 21.16 13.63 -12.06
CA ALA A 178 21.45 12.48 -12.91
C ALA A 178 22.82 12.64 -13.60
N GLU A 179 23.12 13.81 -14.18
CA GLU A 179 24.41 14.14 -14.82
C GLU A 179 25.62 14.06 -13.88
N ARG A 180 25.38 14.26 -12.58
CA ARG A 180 26.38 14.08 -11.52
C ARG A 180 26.54 12.62 -11.07
N GLY A 181 25.75 11.71 -11.61
CA GLY A 181 25.72 10.30 -11.21
C GLY A 181 25.20 10.09 -9.79
N ALA A 182 24.46 11.06 -9.25
CA ALA A 182 24.10 11.15 -7.84
C ALA A 182 22.59 10.94 -7.60
N LEU A 183 21.88 10.34 -8.56
CA LEU A 183 20.43 10.15 -8.50
C LEU A 183 20.05 8.67 -8.46
N ALA A 184 19.19 8.32 -7.50
CA ALA A 184 18.39 7.11 -7.49
C ALA A 184 16.89 7.45 -7.39
N LEU A 185 16.05 6.59 -7.95
CA LEU A 185 14.60 6.73 -7.95
C LEU A 185 13.95 5.49 -7.33
N LEU A 186 12.98 5.73 -6.44
CA LEU A 186 12.21 4.67 -5.81
C LEU A 186 10.74 4.81 -6.20
N GLY A 187 10.17 3.78 -6.83
CA GLY A 187 8.73 3.69 -7.05
C GLY A 187 8.03 3.02 -5.87
N LEU A 188 6.88 3.54 -5.44
CA LEU A 188 6.04 2.97 -4.37
C LEU A 188 5.22 1.73 -4.84
N GLY A 189 5.88 0.83 -5.56
CA GLY A 189 5.30 -0.35 -6.21
C GLY A 189 5.97 -0.62 -7.56
N ASP A 190 5.90 -1.87 -8.02
CA ASP A 190 6.57 -2.30 -9.25
C ASP A 190 6.07 -1.57 -10.49
N HIS A 191 4.77 -1.34 -10.61
CA HIS A 191 4.17 -0.55 -11.70
C HIS A 191 4.72 0.88 -11.74
N VAL A 192 4.90 1.54 -10.58
CA VAL A 192 5.51 2.89 -10.54
C VAL A 192 6.99 2.82 -10.93
N ALA A 193 7.74 1.84 -10.42
CA ALA A 193 9.15 1.66 -10.80
C ALA A 193 9.31 1.37 -12.30
N ASN A 194 8.42 0.58 -12.89
CA ASN A 194 8.38 0.31 -14.32
C ASN A 194 8.02 1.56 -15.12
N ASN A 195 7.05 2.35 -14.67
CA ASN A 195 6.71 3.61 -15.31
C ASN A 195 7.86 4.62 -15.24
N LEU A 196 8.60 4.68 -14.12
CA LEU A 196 9.82 5.48 -14.00
C LEU A 196 10.90 5.03 -14.98
N ARG A 197 11.10 3.71 -15.15
CA ARG A 197 12.05 3.17 -16.15
C ARG A 197 11.68 3.61 -17.55
N GLN A 198 10.41 3.48 -17.92
CA GLN A 198 9.91 3.95 -19.21
C GLN A 198 10.17 5.44 -19.41
N SER A 199 9.88 6.28 -18.40
CA SER A 199 10.17 7.72 -18.49
C SER A 199 11.66 8.03 -18.62
N VAL A 200 12.53 7.25 -17.97
CA VAL A 200 13.99 7.37 -18.18
C VAL A 200 14.38 6.95 -19.59
N ASP A 201 13.84 5.86 -20.13
CA ASP A 201 14.11 5.42 -21.51
C ASP A 201 13.68 6.47 -22.55
N GLU A 202 12.53 7.13 -22.33
CA GLU A 202 12.07 8.26 -23.15
C GLU A 202 13.04 9.45 -23.09
N MET A 203 13.53 9.79 -21.89
CA MET A 203 14.56 10.83 -21.70
C MET A 203 15.87 10.48 -22.39
N LEU A 204 16.30 9.21 -22.34
CA LEU A 204 17.48 8.72 -23.05
C LEU A 204 17.37 8.93 -24.56
N GLY A 205 16.22 8.54 -25.13
CA GLY A 205 15.94 8.75 -26.55
C GLY A 205 16.01 10.23 -26.93
N ALA A 206 15.29 11.07 -26.18
CA ALA A 206 15.24 12.52 -26.44
C ALA A 206 16.63 13.19 -26.36
N HIS A 207 17.46 12.81 -25.38
CA HIS A 207 18.82 13.36 -25.26
C HIS A 207 19.73 12.92 -26.41
N ARG A 208 19.64 11.66 -26.85
CA ARG A 208 20.43 11.17 -28.00
C ARG A 208 20.02 11.84 -29.30
N GLU A 209 18.71 12.01 -29.54
CA GLU A 209 18.20 12.72 -30.71
C GLU A 209 18.65 14.18 -30.75
N ALA A 210 18.77 14.82 -29.57
CA ALA A 210 19.30 16.16 -29.44
C ALA A 210 20.85 16.25 -29.52
N GLY A 211 21.56 15.12 -29.68
CA GLY A 211 23.02 15.08 -29.70
C GLY A 211 23.68 15.31 -28.34
N ASN A 212 22.94 15.14 -27.24
CA ASN A 212 23.45 15.26 -25.88
C ASN A 212 23.75 13.87 -25.28
N ASP A 213 24.77 13.20 -25.84
CA ASP A 213 25.17 11.85 -25.41
C ASP A 213 25.58 11.79 -23.94
N ARG A 214 26.15 12.87 -23.39
CA ARG A 214 26.54 12.93 -21.97
C ARG A 214 25.32 12.84 -21.04
N ALA A 215 24.26 13.58 -21.33
CA ALA A 215 23.03 13.52 -20.54
C ALA A 215 22.36 12.14 -20.69
N ALA A 216 22.37 11.57 -21.90
CA ALA A 216 21.86 10.22 -22.11
C ALA A 216 22.64 9.18 -21.29
N ASP A 217 23.97 9.19 -21.33
CA ASP A 217 24.79 8.25 -20.55
C ASP A 217 24.61 8.40 -19.04
N ALA A 218 24.32 9.62 -18.57
CA ALA A 218 24.03 9.89 -17.17
C ALA A 218 22.68 9.31 -16.74
N TRP A 219 21.61 9.58 -17.49
CA TRP A 219 20.29 9.01 -17.24
C TRP A 219 20.30 7.48 -17.28
N GLY A 220 21.14 6.88 -18.13
CA GLY A 220 21.24 5.42 -18.28
C GLY A 220 21.84 4.71 -17.06
N LYS A 221 22.40 5.47 -16.12
CA LYS A 221 22.99 4.96 -14.87
C LYS A 221 22.07 5.15 -13.66
N VAL A 222 20.95 5.85 -13.80
CA VAL A 222 20.03 6.11 -12.69
C VAL A 222 19.45 4.79 -12.18
N LYS A 223 19.69 4.48 -10.90
CA LYS A 223 19.14 3.28 -10.27
C LYS A 223 17.65 3.48 -10.01
N ILE A 224 16.82 2.54 -10.50
CA ILE A 224 15.37 2.53 -10.26
C ILE A 224 14.98 1.24 -9.54
N ARG A 225 14.39 1.37 -8.36
CA ARG A 225 13.98 0.25 -7.50
C ARG A 225 12.57 0.46 -6.95
N THR A 226 12.01 -0.59 -6.38
CA THR A 226 10.72 -0.57 -5.69
C THR A 226 10.96 -0.39 -4.20
N PHE A 227 10.21 0.51 -3.57
CA PHE A 227 10.18 0.71 -2.12
C PHE A 227 8.81 0.35 -1.57
N ILE A 228 8.77 -0.32 -0.42
CA ILE A 228 7.52 -0.78 0.21
C ILE A 228 7.14 0.20 1.33
N PRO A 229 6.08 1.03 1.18
CA PRO A 229 5.76 2.10 2.13
C PRO A 229 4.96 1.60 3.32
N VAL A 230 5.52 0.67 4.09
CA VAL A 230 4.87 0.04 5.25
C VAL A 230 5.73 0.16 6.52
N PHE A 231 5.07 0.43 7.66
CA PHE A 231 5.67 0.48 9.00
C PHE A 231 4.63 0.07 10.05
N PRO A 232 5.01 -0.40 11.26
CA PRO A 232 4.06 -1.06 12.17
C PRO A 232 3.16 -0.12 12.99
N ALA A 233 2.46 0.84 12.37
CA ALA A 233 1.61 1.83 13.03
C ALA A 233 0.49 1.23 13.90
N GLY A 234 -0.15 0.16 13.43
CA GLY A 234 -1.28 -0.49 14.12
C GLY A 234 -0.91 -1.25 15.39
N ARG A 235 0.38 -1.45 15.66
CA ARG A 235 0.88 -2.28 16.77
C ARG A 235 1.27 -1.49 18.01
N PHE A 236 1.20 -0.17 17.95
CA PHE A 236 1.56 0.68 19.07
C PHE A 236 0.32 1.12 19.82
N PRO A 237 0.38 1.19 21.17
CA PRO A 237 -0.77 1.61 21.97
C PRO A 237 -1.25 2.97 21.48
N HIS A 238 -2.48 2.99 20.97
CA HIS A 238 -3.08 4.21 20.48
C HIS A 238 -3.35 5.14 21.66
N VAL A 239 -2.84 6.37 21.58
CA VAL A 239 -3.13 7.40 22.57
C VAL A 239 -4.57 7.86 22.32
N GLY A 240 -5.50 7.33 23.10
CA GLY A 240 -6.93 7.63 23.01
C GLY A 240 -7.77 6.36 22.85
N ASP A 241 -8.99 6.39 23.39
CA ASP A 241 -9.97 5.32 23.19
C ASP A 241 -10.12 5.07 21.69
N SER A 242 -9.79 3.85 21.23
CA SER A 242 -10.21 3.44 19.89
C SER A 242 -11.72 3.64 19.85
N ILE A 243 -12.18 4.50 18.94
CA ILE A 243 -13.61 4.72 18.70
C ILE A 243 -14.31 3.45 18.16
N PHE A 244 -13.52 2.42 17.81
CA PHE A 244 -14.00 1.10 17.46
C PHE A 244 -13.73 0.18 18.63
N ASP A 245 -14.76 -0.56 19.05
CA ASP A 245 -14.61 -1.54 20.11
C ASP A 245 -13.53 -2.56 19.72
N PRO A 246 -12.52 -2.80 20.60
CA PRO A 246 -11.52 -3.82 20.35
C PRO A 246 -12.22 -5.17 20.24
N ARG A 247 -11.94 -5.90 19.15
CA ARG A 247 -12.58 -7.19 18.93
C ARG A 247 -11.92 -8.31 19.75
N PRO A 248 -12.69 -9.34 20.13
CA PRO A 248 -12.14 -10.52 20.77
C PRO A 248 -11.13 -11.24 19.87
N ASP A 249 -9.99 -11.60 20.45
CA ASP A 249 -9.02 -12.51 19.84
C ASP A 249 -9.71 -13.85 19.56
N GLY A 250 -9.88 -14.18 18.28
CA GLY A 250 -10.53 -15.42 17.84
C GLY A 250 -11.77 -15.25 16.98
N SER A 251 -12.27 -14.01 16.79
CA SER A 251 -13.30 -13.76 15.78
C SER A 251 -12.80 -14.14 14.38
N ASN A 252 -13.60 -14.95 13.69
CA ASN A 252 -13.49 -15.27 12.26
C ASN A 252 -14.64 -14.64 11.45
N SER A 253 -15.35 -13.67 12.04
CA SER A 253 -16.47 -12.98 11.40
C SER A 253 -15.98 -11.74 10.64
N MET A 254 -16.54 -11.52 9.45
CA MET A 254 -16.27 -10.36 8.60
C MET A 254 -17.32 -9.27 8.88
N ASP A 255 -17.13 -8.51 9.96
CA ASP A 255 -18.14 -7.55 10.44
C ASP A 255 -17.75 -6.10 10.22
N MET A 256 -16.49 -5.79 9.91
CA MET A 256 -16.03 -4.42 9.72
C MET A 256 -15.12 -4.34 8.52
N VAL A 257 -15.63 -3.69 7.48
CA VAL A 257 -14.88 -3.39 6.28
C VAL A 257 -14.66 -1.89 6.23
N VAL A 258 -13.45 -1.47 5.89
CA VAL A 258 -13.11 -0.04 5.76
C VAL A 258 -12.72 0.29 4.32
N ILE A 259 -13.19 1.44 3.83
CA ILE A 259 -12.70 2.06 2.61
C ILE A 259 -12.02 3.38 2.99
N GLN A 260 -10.74 3.50 2.66
CA GLN A 260 -9.95 4.69 2.94
C GLN A 260 -9.77 5.50 1.66
N SER A 261 -10.30 6.72 1.60
CA SER A 261 -10.04 7.62 0.46
C SER A 261 -9.96 9.07 0.92
N THR A 262 -9.11 9.88 0.30
CA THR A 262 -9.15 11.33 0.53
C THR A 262 -10.51 11.91 0.11
N HIS A 263 -10.99 11.50 -1.06
CA HIS A 263 -12.26 11.93 -1.63
C HIS A 263 -13.12 10.73 -2.07
N PHE A 264 -14.42 10.78 -1.83
CA PHE A 264 -15.38 9.79 -2.36
C PHE A 264 -16.09 10.37 -3.58
N ASN A 265 -15.41 10.33 -4.73
CA ASN A 265 -15.87 10.82 -6.02
C ASN A 265 -15.41 9.89 -7.15
N GLU A 266 -15.82 10.17 -8.40
CA GLU A 266 -15.49 9.34 -9.56
C GLU A 266 -13.98 9.16 -9.79
N GLU A 267 -13.17 10.18 -9.53
CA GLU A 267 -11.72 10.15 -9.76
C GLU A 267 -10.97 9.31 -8.72
N HIS A 268 -11.44 9.31 -7.46
CA HIS A 268 -10.71 8.71 -6.34
C HIS A 268 -11.30 7.37 -5.91
N ARG A 269 -12.62 7.32 -5.72
CA ARG A 269 -13.36 6.11 -5.35
C ARG A 269 -14.85 6.33 -5.54
N ASN A 270 -15.39 5.78 -6.62
CA ASN A 270 -16.82 5.75 -6.86
C ASN A 270 -17.48 4.75 -5.90
N MET A 271 -18.43 5.23 -5.11
CA MET A 271 -19.13 4.42 -4.10
C MET A 271 -20.44 3.82 -4.61
N ASN A 272 -20.92 4.21 -5.79
CA ASN A 272 -22.24 3.81 -6.29
C ASN A 272 -22.33 2.30 -6.49
N ASP A 273 -21.31 1.67 -7.07
CA ASP A 273 -21.31 0.23 -7.31
C ASP A 273 -21.22 -0.55 -5.99
N ILE A 274 -20.40 -0.05 -5.05
CA ILE A 274 -20.30 -0.62 -3.69
C ILE A 274 -21.65 -0.60 -2.99
N PHE A 275 -22.33 0.55 -3.00
CA PHE A 275 -23.65 0.70 -2.37
C PHE A 275 -24.72 -0.13 -3.08
N THR A 276 -24.68 -0.22 -4.41
CA THR A 276 -25.63 -1.00 -5.20
C THR A 276 -25.54 -2.48 -4.85
N VAL A 277 -24.32 -3.05 -4.87
CA VAL A 277 -24.11 -4.47 -4.57
C VAL A 277 -24.40 -4.77 -3.10
N LEU A 278 -23.98 -3.90 -2.17
CA LEU A 278 -24.28 -4.04 -0.75
C LEU A 278 -25.80 -4.01 -0.49
N ASN A 279 -26.52 -3.04 -1.06
CA ASN A 279 -27.97 -2.92 -0.86
C ASN A 279 -28.71 -4.14 -1.42
N SER A 280 -28.35 -4.58 -2.62
CA SER A 280 -28.92 -5.79 -3.23
C SER A 280 -28.72 -7.02 -2.34
N SER A 281 -27.50 -7.19 -1.83
CA SER A 281 -27.16 -8.31 -0.94
C SER A 281 -27.91 -8.27 0.41
N LEU A 282 -28.15 -7.08 0.97
CA LEU A 282 -28.93 -6.90 2.18
C LEU A 282 -30.42 -7.22 1.98
N HIS A 283 -30.98 -6.87 0.82
CA HIS A 283 -32.37 -7.23 0.49
C HIS A 283 -32.56 -8.73 0.24
N GLU A 284 -31.52 -9.42 -0.23
CA GLU A 284 -31.56 -10.87 -0.43
C GLU A 284 -31.61 -11.66 0.88
N ASP A 285 -30.77 -11.29 1.87
CA ASP A 285 -30.74 -11.92 3.19
C ASP A 285 -30.25 -10.92 4.25
N PRO A 286 -31.13 -10.12 4.85
CA PRO A 286 -30.71 -9.09 5.82
C PRO A 286 -30.15 -9.69 7.12
N ALA A 287 -30.60 -10.90 7.49
CA ALA A 287 -30.16 -11.58 8.71
C ALA A 287 -28.68 -12.02 8.61
N LEU A 288 -28.22 -12.42 7.41
CA LEU A 288 -26.80 -12.68 7.13
C LEU A 288 -25.90 -11.49 7.51
N TRP A 289 -26.40 -10.26 7.38
CA TRP A 289 -25.66 -9.04 7.69
C TRP A 289 -25.91 -8.52 9.12
N GLY A 290 -26.80 -9.17 9.88
CA GLY A 290 -27.19 -8.77 11.23
C GLY A 290 -28.25 -7.66 11.26
N TYR A 291 -29.11 -7.56 10.24
CA TYR A 291 -30.13 -6.52 10.13
C TYR A 291 -31.54 -7.10 9.95
N ALA A 292 -32.55 -6.33 10.37
CA ALA A 292 -33.93 -6.46 9.90
C ALA A 292 -34.14 -5.57 8.66
N PRO A 293 -34.99 -6.00 7.71
CA PRO A 293 -35.22 -5.24 6.48
C PRO A 293 -35.97 -3.92 6.75
N PRO A 294 -35.85 -2.92 5.84
CA PRO A 294 -36.65 -1.71 5.89
C PRO A 294 -38.15 -2.01 5.88
N ASN A 295 -38.94 -1.16 6.53
CA ASN A 295 -40.40 -1.23 6.53
C ASN A 295 -41.02 0.18 6.44
N GLU A 296 -42.35 0.26 6.38
CA GLU A 296 -43.09 1.53 6.21
C GLU A 296 -42.77 2.58 7.29
N THR A 297 -42.45 2.15 8.51
CA THR A 297 -42.15 3.05 9.64
C THR A 297 -40.67 3.39 9.77
N THR A 298 -39.81 2.49 9.28
CA THR A 298 -38.35 2.63 9.34
C THR A 298 -37.77 2.30 7.97
N PRO A 299 -37.58 3.30 7.08
CA PRO A 299 -37.16 3.09 5.69
C PRO A 299 -35.64 2.82 5.58
N ARG A 300 -35.09 2.04 6.50
CA ARG A 300 -33.67 1.66 6.55
C ARG A 300 -33.47 0.33 7.26
N PHE A 301 -32.36 -0.35 6.94
CA PHE A 301 -31.97 -1.57 7.64
C PHE A 301 -31.72 -1.26 9.11
N THR A 302 -32.27 -2.06 10.02
CA THR A 302 -32.10 -1.85 11.47
C THR A 302 -31.31 -2.98 12.09
N PRO A 303 -30.25 -2.70 12.89
CA PRO A 303 -29.49 -3.76 13.52
C PRO A 303 -30.38 -4.68 14.34
N LEU A 304 -30.19 -6.00 14.21
CA LEU A 304 -30.88 -6.96 15.06
C LEU A 304 -30.37 -6.83 16.51
N PRO A 305 -31.26 -6.70 17.52
CA PRO A 305 -30.85 -6.66 18.92
C PRO A 305 -30.04 -7.90 19.30
N ASP A 306 -29.08 -7.73 20.22
CA ASP A 306 -28.28 -8.81 20.82
C ASP A 306 -27.56 -9.75 19.82
N THR A 307 -27.40 -9.31 18.57
CA THR A 307 -26.71 -10.07 17.53
C THR A 307 -25.24 -9.67 17.51
N SER A 308 -24.35 -10.58 17.92
CA SER A 308 -22.91 -10.41 17.66
C SER A 308 -22.66 -10.48 16.15
N GLY A 309 -21.83 -9.59 15.62
CA GLY A 309 -21.40 -9.63 14.21
C GLY A 309 -22.28 -8.88 13.22
N VAL A 310 -22.94 -7.81 13.69
CA VAL A 310 -23.60 -6.83 12.79
C VAL A 310 -22.55 -6.20 11.88
N PHE A 311 -22.74 -6.35 10.57
CA PHE A 311 -21.82 -5.82 9.58
C PHE A 311 -21.84 -4.29 9.54
N LYS A 312 -20.68 -3.65 9.42
CA LYS A 312 -20.50 -2.22 9.17
C LYS A 312 -19.49 -2.00 8.05
N LEU A 313 -19.87 -1.12 7.13
CA LEU A 313 -18.96 -0.54 6.15
C LEU A 313 -18.58 0.86 6.61
N TYR A 314 -17.31 1.07 6.96
CA TYR A 314 -16.82 2.40 7.30
C TYR A 314 -16.14 3.05 6.10
N THR A 315 -16.44 4.32 5.88
CA THR A 315 -15.67 5.14 4.94
C THR A 315 -14.87 6.15 5.74
N VAL A 316 -13.56 6.18 5.52
CA VAL A 316 -12.63 7.03 6.27
C VAL A 316 -11.87 7.93 5.30
N GLY A 317 -11.99 9.24 5.48
CA GLY A 317 -11.44 10.19 4.51
C GLY A 317 -11.42 11.66 4.93
N ALA A 318 -11.11 12.54 3.97
CA ALA A 318 -11.26 13.98 4.18
C ALA A 318 -12.71 14.43 3.91
N THR A 319 -13.37 13.80 2.93
CA THR A 319 -14.79 14.04 2.64
C THR A 319 -15.67 12.90 3.13
N PRO A 320 -16.93 13.16 3.54
CA PRO A 320 -17.87 12.09 3.84
C PRO A 320 -18.28 11.36 2.56
N SER A 321 -18.64 10.09 2.69
CA SER A 321 -19.45 9.38 1.70
C SER A 321 -20.95 9.63 1.97
N TRP A 322 -21.79 9.52 0.95
CA TRP A 322 -23.22 9.76 1.05
C TRP A 322 -24.00 8.49 0.70
N PRO A 323 -24.15 7.54 1.64
CA PRO A 323 -24.93 6.33 1.38
C PRO A 323 -26.41 6.67 1.16
N PRO A 324 -27.14 5.87 0.36
CA PRO A 324 -28.60 5.92 0.29
C PRO A 324 -29.25 5.83 1.69
N GLU A 325 -30.45 6.40 1.85
CA GLU A 325 -31.18 6.43 3.14
C GLU A 325 -31.27 5.04 3.78
N GLU A 326 -31.55 4.02 2.96
CA GLU A 326 -31.70 2.63 3.41
C GLU A 326 -30.44 2.10 4.13
N LEU A 327 -29.26 2.56 3.70
CA LEU A 327 -27.95 2.08 4.17
C LEU A 327 -27.37 2.90 5.32
N LYS A 328 -28.07 3.91 5.85
CA LYS A 328 -27.53 4.81 6.89
C LYS A 328 -27.10 4.12 8.19
N GLU A 329 -27.71 2.99 8.54
CA GLU A 329 -27.27 2.20 9.69
C GLU A 329 -26.14 1.22 9.35
N VAL A 330 -25.92 0.92 8.08
CA VAL A 330 -24.92 -0.04 7.60
C VAL A 330 -23.59 0.65 7.27
N VAL A 331 -23.67 1.83 6.66
CA VAL A 331 -22.52 2.59 6.16
C VAL A 331 -22.25 3.80 7.06
N MET A 332 -21.05 3.85 7.63
CA MET A 332 -20.65 4.87 8.59
C MET A 332 -19.52 5.73 8.02
N SER A 333 -19.82 6.98 7.68
CA SER A 333 -18.82 7.95 7.23
C SER A 333 -18.08 8.58 8.41
N ARG A 334 -16.75 8.55 8.36
CA ARG A 334 -15.84 9.18 9.32
C ARG A 334 -14.84 10.08 8.59
N THR A 335 -14.64 11.29 9.11
CA THR A 335 -13.79 12.28 8.46
C THR A 335 -12.75 12.89 9.40
N SER A 336 -11.61 13.29 8.82
CA SER A 336 -10.62 14.17 9.45
C SER A 336 -10.06 13.66 10.79
N TYR A 337 -9.70 12.38 10.87
CA TYR A 337 -9.05 11.83 12.05
C TYR A 337 -7.60 12.31 12.21
N ALA A 338 -7.20 12.49 13.47
CA ALA A 338 -5.80 12.46 13.86
C ALA A 338 -5.20 11.09 13.49
N TYR A 339 -3.94 11.06 13.06
CA TYR A 339 -3.27 9.84 12.60
C TYR A 339 -3.31 8.69 13.63
N PRO A 340 -3.13 8.90 14.95
CA PRO A 340 -3.27 7.83 15.92
C PRO A 340 -4.65 7.16 15.90
N HIS A 341 -5.72 7.97 15.86
CA HIS A 341 -7.09 7.45 15.77
C HIS A 341 -7.38 6.83 14.41
N PHE A 342 -6.81 7.38 13.34
CA PHE A 342 -6.91 6.82 12.00
C PHE A 342 -6.28 5.43 11.90
N TYR A 343 -5.06 5.23 12.39
CA TYR A 343 -4.43 3.91 12.39
C TYR A 343 -5.14 2.93 13.33
N ALA A 344 -5.65 3.39 14.48
CA ALA A 344 -6.50 2.58 15.34
C ALA A 344 -7.78 2.12 14.62
N ALA A 345 -8.41 3.03 13.88
CA ALA A 345 -9.60 2.76 13.07
C ALA A 345 -9.34 1.69 12.02
N MET A 346 -8.23 1.83 11.30
CA MET A 346 -7.82 0.86 10.30
C MET A 346 -7.51 -0.49 10.94
N HIS A 347 -6.76 -0.51 12.04
CA HIS A 347 -6.38 -1.74 12.75
C HIS A 347 -7.59 -2.50 13.35
N ALA A 348 -8.69 -1.81 13.64
CA ALA A 348 -9.92 -2.45 14.11
C ALA A 348 -10.66 -3.23 12.99
N ALA A 349 -10.40 -2.92 11.72
CA ALA A 349 -11.08 -3.53 10.59
C ALA A 349 -10.69 -5.00 10.37
N ASP A 350 -11.60 -5.77 9.77
CA ASP A 350 -11.28 -7.12 9.30
C ASP A 350 -10.58 -7.10 7.94
N LEU A 351 -10.97 -6.13 7.10
CA LEU A 351 -10.58 -6.03 5.71
C LEU A 351 -10.67 -4.57 5.26
N ILE A 352 -9.68 -4.12 4.49
CA ILE A 352 -9.73 -2.82 3.81
C ILE A 352 -10.03 -3.05 2.32
N LEU A 353 -10.90 -2.22 1.75
CA LEU A 353 -11.10 -2.15 0.30
C LEU A 353 -10.28 -0.97 -0.25
N PRO A 354 -9.46 -1.19 -1.29
CA PRO A 354 -8.58 -0.16 -1.82
C PRO A 354 -9.41 0.92 -2.53
N ALA A 355 -9.14 2.20 -2.24
CA ALA A 355 -9.79 3.31 -2.92
C ALA A 355 -9.08 3.65 -4.23
N LEU A 356 -9.44 2.94 -5.30
CA LEU A 356 -8.89 3.15 -6.64
C LEU A 356 -10.01 3.65 -7.56
N GLY A 357 -9.86 4.89 -8.04
CA GLY A 357 -10.83 5.52 -8.94
C GLY A 357 -10.47 5.40 -10.41
N GLY A 358 -9.37 4.74 -10.76
CA GLY A 358 -9.02 4.49 -12.15
C GLY A 358 -7.76 3.67 -12.35
N ARG A 359 -7.57 3.23 -13.59
CA ARG A 359 -6.46 2.38 -14.05
C ARG A 359 -5.06 2.95 -13.78
N GLY A 360 -4.94 4.26 -13.58
CA GLY A 360 -3.66 4.88 -13.21
C GLY A 360 -3.03 4.21 -11.99
N TYR A 361 -3.85 3.72 -11.05
CA TYR A 361 -3.38 3.03 -9.85
C TYR A 361 -2.80 1.62 -10.06
N GLU A 362 -2.95 1.09 -11.27
CA GLU A 362 -2.44 -0.22 -11.69
C GLU A 362 -1.24 -0.07 -12.64
N THR A 363 -1.05 1.11 -13.23
CA THR A 363 -0.06 1.32 -14.30
C THR A 363 1.02 2.32 -13.97
N SER A 364 0.72 3.39 -13.23
CA SER A 364 1.65 4.53 -13.12
C SER A 364 1.57 5.32 -11.81
N ARG A 365 0.65 4.98 -10.91
CA ARG A 365 0.43 5.73 -9.66
C ARG A 365 0.23 4.80 -8.45
N ALA A 366 0.98 5.01 -7.38
CA ALA A 366 0.72 4.33 -6.11
C ALA A 366 -0.41 4.99 -5.32
N THR A 367 -1.15 4.20 -4.56
CA THR A 367 -2.16 4.66 -3.58
C THR A 367 -1.64 4.50 -2.15
N SER A 368 -1.95 5.48 -1.29
CA SER A 368 -1.63 5.41 0.13
C SER A 368 -2.42 4.32 0.86
N THR A 369 -3.56 3.85 0.32
CA THR A 369 -4.36 2.79 0.95
C THR A 369 -3.56 1.50 1.14
N MET A 370 -2.64 1.20 0.20
CA MET A 370 -1.78 0.02 0.27
C MET A 370 -0.80 0.12 1.46
N GLY A 371 -0.11 1.26 1.58
CA GLY A 371 0.78 1.52 2.70
C GLY A 371 0.06 1.58 4.04
N VAL A 372 -1.12 2.20 4.09
CA VAL A 372 -1.94 2.33 5.30
C VAL A 372 -2.41 0.98 5.80
N ALA A 373 -2.94 0.11 4.94
CA ALA A 373 -3.44 -1.19 5.37
C ALA A 373 -2.30 -2.08 5.89
N GLY A 374 -1.17 -2.13 5.17
CA GLY A 374 0.01 -2.86 5.62
C GLY A 374 0.54 -2.30 6.95
N SER A 375 0.48 -0.98 7.11
CA SER A 375 0.92 -0.33 8.35
C SER A 375 -0.04 -0.53 9.52
N SER A 376 -1.30 -0.84 9.24
CA SER A 376 -2.36 -1.09 10.23
C SER A 376 -2.52 -2.57 10.55
N ASP A 377 -1.70 -3.45 9.97
CA ASP A 377 -1.79 -4.90 10.17
C ASP A 377 -3.11 -5.51 9.67
N VAL A 378 -3.70 -4.93 8.62
CA VAL A 378 -5.02 -5.35 8.09
C VAL A 378 -4.89 -5.79 6.62
N PRO A 379 -5.50 -6.93 6.24
CA PRO A 379 -5.50 -7.37 4.85
C PRO A 379 -6.29 -6.42 3.94
N LEU A 380 -5.90 -6.41 2.67
CA LEU A 380 -6.59 -5.72 1.60
C LEU A 380 -7.29 -6.70 0.66
N LEU A 381 -8.51 -6.38 0.26
CA LEU A 381 -9.16 -7.06 -0.84
C LEU A 381 -8.64 -6.49 -2.16
N VAL A 382 -7.92 -7.29 -2.92
CA VAL A 382 -7.25 -6.83 -4.14
C VAL A 382 -7.57 -7.75 -5.30
N SER A 383 -7.63 -7.15 -6.48
CA SER A 383 -7.77 -7.86 -7.74
C SER A 383 -6.43 -8.51 -8.15
N GLU A 384 -6.45 -9.46 -9.07
CA GLU A 384 -5.21 -10.07 -9.58
C GLU A 384 -4.32 -9.03 -10.27
N THR A 385 -4.94 -8.16 -11.07
CA THR A 385 -4.27 -7.02 -11.71
C THR A 385 -3.59 -6.10 -10.69
N GLN A 386 -4.28 -5.80 -9.58
CA GLN A 386 -3.72 -4.95 -8.51
C GLN A 386 -2.56 -5.62 -7.80
N ASN A 387 -2.68 -6.92 -7.49
CA ASN A 387 -1.61 -7.70 -6.88
C ASN A 387 -0.35 -7.71 -7.76
N ALA A 388 -0.52 -7.93 -9.07
CA ALA A 388 0.57 -7.90 -10.04
C ALA A 388 1.21 -6.51 -10.18
N ALA A 389 0.41 -5.43 -10.13
CA ALA A 389 0.90 -4.07 -10.25
C ALA A 389 1.85 -3.67 -9.10
N TYR A 390 1.53 -4.03 -7.86
CA TYR A 390 2.37 -3.64 -6.71
C TYR A 390 3.58 -4.56 -6.56
N GLY A 391 3.43 -5.86 -6.79
CA GLY A 391 4.53 -6.83 -6.88
C GLY A 391 5.14 -7.27 -5.54
N TRP A 392 4.78 -6.63 -4.43
CA TRP A 392 5.31 -6.94 -3.09
C TRP A 392 4.29 -7.53 -2.12
N PHE A 393 3.07 -7.81 -2.56
CA PHE A 393 2.05 -8.41 -1.68
C PHE A 393 2.45 -9.80 -1.23
N CYS A 394 2.13 -10.10 0.02
CA CYS A 394 2.18 -11.45 0.57
C CYS A 394 0.74 -12.03 0.65
N PRO A 395 0.59 -13.36 0.73
CA PRO A 395 -0.74 -13.99 0.78
C PRO A 395 -1.62 -13.57 1.97
N ALA A 396 -1.02 -13.20 3.09
CA ALA A 396 -1.76 -12.73 4.26
C ALA A 396 -2.29 -11.30 4.12
N PHE A 397 -1.66 -10.51 3.24
CA PHE A 397 -1.99 -9.11 3.02
C PHE A 397 -2.92 -8.91 1.83
N GLY A 398 -2.54 -9.42 0.65
CA GLY A 398 -3.32 -9.31 -0.57
C GLY A 398 -4.32 -10.45 -0.67
N ILE A 399 -5.54 -10.23 -0.20
CA ILE A 399 -6.64 -11.18 -0.36
C ILE A 399 -7.15 -11.05 -1.79
N LEU A 400 -6.85 -12.08 -2.60
CA LEU A 400 -7.19 -12.08 -4.02
C LEU A 400 -8.69 -12.29 -4.22
N ARG A 401 -9.29 -11.42 -5.03
CA ARG A 401 -10.59 -11.63 -5.67
C ARG A 401 -10.44 -11.67 -7.19
N PRO A 402 -11.33 -12.37 -7.91
CA PRO A 402 -11.44 -12.21 -9.36
C PRO A 402 -11.66 -10.74 -9.74
N ASP A 403 -11.05 -10.32 -10.85
CA ASP A 403 -11.12 -8.92 -11.32
C ASP A 403 -12.58 -8.50 -11.63
N ASP A 404 -13.40 -9.43 -12.13
CA ASP A 404 -14.80 -9.24 -12.48
C ASP A 404 -15.79 -9.39 -11.32
N MET A 405 -15.32 -9.83 -10.14
CA MET A 405 -16.14 -9.96 -8.94
C MET A 405 -16.20 -8.62 -8.18
N PRO A 406 -17.40 -8.04 -7.95
CA PRO A 406 -17.55 -6.88 -7.09
C PRO A 406 -17.05 -7.13 -5.66
N GLU A 407 -16.43 -6.13 -5.04
CA GLU A 407 -15.82 -6.26 -3.70
C GLU A 407 -16.83 -6.69 -2.63
N MET A 408 -18.06 -6.16 -2.67
CA MET A 408 -19.10 -6.53 -1.71
C MET A 408 -19.70 -7.92 -1.95
N GLU A 409 -19.57 -8.47 -3.15
CA GLU A 409 -19.92 -9.86 -3.43
C GLU A 409 -18.92 -10.80 -2.75
N TYR A 410 -17.63 -10.50 -2.81
CA TYR A 410 -16.61 -11.25 -2.07
C TYR A 410 -16.90 -11.25 -0.56
N VAL A 411 -17.19 -10.07 0.01
CA VAL A 411 -17.53 -9.92 1.43
C VAL A 411 -18.76 -10.77 1.78
N LYS A 412 -19.79 -10.78 0.92
CA LYS A 412 -20.98 -11.63 1.09
C LYS A 412 -20.60 -13.11 1.18
N LEU A 413 -19.78 -13.60 0.23
CA LEU A 413 -19.36 -15.00 0.17
C LEU A 413 -18.56 -15.43 1.40
N VAL A 414 -17.73 -14.52 1.94
CA VAL A 414 -17.04 -14.73 3.23
C VAL A 414 -18.05 -14.86 4.38
N ARG A 415 -19.01 -13.93 4.48
CA ARG A 415 -20.04 -13.98 5.55
C ARG A 415 -20.93 -15.23 5.46
N GLN A 416 -21.16 -15.76 4.26
CA GLN A 416 -21.87 -17.02 4.05
C GLN A 416 -21.04 -18.27 4.42
N GLY A 417 -19.75 -18.10 4.74
CA GLY A 417 -18.83 -19.21 5.01
C GLY A 417 -18.42 -19.99 3.75
N LEU A 418 -18.69 -19.45 2.55
CA LEU A 418 -18.31 -20.06 1.28
C LEU A 418 -16.84 -19.81 0.94
N ILE A 419 -16.29 -18.68 1.41
CA ILE A 419 -14.87 -18.38 1.39
C ILE A 419 -14.33 -18.49 2.82
N PRO A 420 -13.36 -19.38 3.09
CA PRO A 420 -12.75 -19.49 4.40
C PRO A 420 -12.13 -18.17 4.85
N TRP A 421 -12.41 -17.76 6.09
CA TRP A 421 -11.83 -16.57 6.69
C TRP A 421 -11.03 -16.96 7.94
N PRO A 422 -9.71 -16.73 7.96
CA PRO A 422 -8.88 -17.06 9.12
C PRO A 422 -9.30 -16.23 10.33
N THR A 423 -9.02 -16.74 11.54
CA THR A 423 -9.25 -15.98 12.78
C THR A 423 -8.36 -14.73 12.81
N ARG A 424 -8.78 -13.70 13.55
CA ARG A 424 -7.98 -12.46 13.70
C ARG A 424 -6.53 -12.74 14.11
N GLY A 425 -6.30 -13.56 15.12
CA GLY A 425 -4.96 -13.90 15.58
C GLY A 425 -4.11 -14.65 14.55
N GLU A 426 -4.72 -15.46 13.67
CA GLU A 426 -4.00 -16.06 12.53
C GLU A 426 -3.60 -15.01 11.51
N ARG A 427 -4.48 -14.05 11.20
CA ARG A 427 -4.20 -12.95 10.27
C ARG A 427 -3.06 -12.07 10.78
N GLU A 428 -3.13 -11.63 12.03
CA GLU A 428 -2.12 -10.76 12.64
C GLU A 428 -0.73 -11.44 12.68
N ARG A 429 -0.67 -12.74 13.02
CA ARG A 429 0.58 -13.51 12.95
C ARG A 429 1.13 -13.60 11.53
N ALA A 430 0.27 -13.87 10.55
CA ALA A 430 0.71 -13.99 9.16
C ALA A 430 1.12 -12.63 8.57
N MET A 431 0.43 -11.55 8.92
CA MET A 431 0.80 -10.19 8.56
C MET A 431 2.11 -9.72 9.23
N GLN A 432 2.41 -10.20 10.43
CA GLN A 432 3.71 -9.99 11.08
C GLN A 432 4.87 -10.61 10.28
N ASP A 433 4.68 -11.80 9.72
CA ASP A 433 5.68 -12.41 8.84
C ASP A 433 5.91 -11.53 7.58
N CYS A 434 4.83 -10.94 7.04
CA CYS A 434 4.92 -10.02 5.89
C CYS A 434 5.65 -8.72 6.22
N MET A 435 5.32 -8.10 7.35
CA MET A 435 5.98 -6.88 7.84
C MET A 435 7.49 -7.08 8.00
N ASP A 436 7.89 -8.21 8.57
CA ASP A 436 9.31 -8.55 8.74
C ASP A 436 10.00 -8.72 7.38
N ALA A 437 9.35 -9.38 6.41
CA ALA A 437 9.87 -9.56 5.06
C ALA A 437 10.01 -8.22 4.31
N TRP A 438 8.98 -7.36 4.34
CA TRP A 438 9.03 -6.03 3.71
C TRP A 438 10.09 -5.14 4.33
N THR A 439 10.24 -5.19 5.65
CA THR A 439 11.29 -4.46 6.36
C THR A 439 12.67 -4.92 5.90
N ALA A 440 12.89 -6.25 5.82
CA ALA A 440 14.14 -6.80 5.32
C ALA A 440 14.43 -6.40 3.86
N THR A 441 13.43 -6.44 2.97
CA THR A 441 13.56 -5.98 1.58
C THR A 441 13.98 -4.51 1.50
N ASN A 442 13.34 -3.64 2.28
CA ASN A 442 13.71 -2.22 2.32
C ASN A 442 15.12 -2.02 2.91
N MET A 443 15.54 -2.81 3.90
CA MET A 443 16.90 -2.77 4.41
C MET A 443 17.92 -3.17 3.33
N ASP A 444 17.69 -4.26 2.60
CA ASP A 444 18.60 -4.68 1.54
C ASP A 444 18.69 -3.62 0.42
N LEU A 445 17.57 -2.98 0.09
CA LEU A 445 17.52 -1.84 -0.81
C LEU A 445 18.40 -0.68 -0.30
N TRP A 446 18.26 -0.26 0.95
CA TRP A 446 19.08 0.81 1.51
C TRP A 446 20.56 0.46 1.53
N ALA A 447 20.90 -0.78 1.87
CA ALA A 447 22.28 -1.26 1.82
C ALA A 447 22.85 -1.22 0.38
N GLU A 448 22.05 -1.56 -0.64
CA GLU A 448 22.45 -1.45 -2.05
C GLU A 448 22.66 0.02 -2.48
N LEU A 449 21.80 0.92 -2.04
CA LEU A 449 21.89 2.34 -2.39
C LEU A 449 23.02 3.07 -1.66
N PHE A 450 23.36 2.64 -0.45
CA PHE A 450 24.40 3.26 0.36
C PHE A 450 25.79 2.64 0.13
N ALA A 451 25.87 1.47 -0.52
CA ALA A 451 27.13 0.89 -0.94
C ALA A 451 27.76 1.76 -2.05
N LYS A 452 28.91 2.36 -1.75
CA LYS A 452 29.78 3.06 -2.71
C LYS A 452 30.90 2.16 -3.19
#